data_AF-A0A7X9BZ25-F1
#
_entry.id   AF-A0A7X9BZ25-F1
#
_cell.length_a   1.000
_cell.length_b   1.000
_cell.length_c   1.000
_cell.angle_alpha   90.00
_cell.angle_beta   90.00
_cell.angle_gamma   90.00
#
_symmetry.space_group_name_H-M   'P 1'
#
loop_
_entity.id
_entity.type
_entity.pdbx_description
1 polymer ?
#
loop_
_entity_poly.entity_id
_entity_poly.type
_entity_poly.pdbx_seq_one_letter_code
_entity_poly.pdbx_strand_id
1 'polypeptide(L)'
;MEFKKEIETRGITRLCHFTRSQKDVHILTSETGIKAVDFIEKDIYDVNDPLRLDGKKSYVNCSIQYPNYWYWKEGTIPWSAGSRDVQNYFNAGGNGVAMRILPHIFGKEQVPNEVIQEVLQNGILTHGHPRALIGATLYADALICLSETDKTLGYGELVDILLKRKDIWSEIPRFKNYDNWLGVAEKILKSKYTEIWDSVVMETVELLEIAKEGLNKGALDIGCGVLEKLGCFDRKINGAGTITAVAAIYLASKYASNPQQGLLEAAYLNNADTDTLASMLGGLLGMLHGTEFISVSWVNVQDYEYLKQFAYFKPEKRGIINNIKDVLDYKNPAFNSKLKQMKPGDSIVALPFNKLTLKEKRGNKTHVNGAVVHTLRLVSEEGQSIFIKTFEKATETKQPQGSTSGHGILFSNKDPNIRDLSSDSRRVAKPVLDANKVRSLANLLPESMPSDQCLFFISDILAELERSVTGKINEEGFVVLLDRWREHNITKWHIERVLKVIFNY
;
A
#
# COMPACT_ATOMS: atom_id res chain seq x y z
N MET A 1 -15.69 -18.25 17.21
CA MET A 1 -15.91 -17.93 18.64
C MET A 1 -14.61 -17.93 19.45
N GLU A 2 -13.61 -18.76 19.11
CA GLU A 2 -12.31 -18.80 19.81
C GLU A 2 -11.46 -17.53 19.71
N PHE A 3 -11.33 -16.91 18.52
CA PHE A 3 -10.43 -15.77 18.34
C PHE A 3 -10.74 -14.56 19.23
N LYS A 4 -12.03 -14.24 19.41
CA LYS A 4 -12.48 -13.11 20.24
C LYS A 4 -12.20 -13.37 21.73
N LYS A 5 -12.42 -14.62 22.17
CA LYS A 5 -12.14 -15.08 23.53
C LYS A 5 -10.64 -15.04 23.83
N GLU A 6 -9.80 -15.36 22.84
CA GLU A 6 -8.34 -15.33 22.99
C GLU A 6 -7.77 -13.91 23.08
N ILE A 7 -8.32 -12.97 22.30
CA ILE A 7 -7.97 -11.53 22.37
C ILE A 7 -8.28 -10.96 23.75
N GLU A 8 -9.46 -11.26 24.28
CA GLU A 8 -9.90 -10.81 25.61
C GLU A 8 -9.06 -11.46 26.73
N THR A 9 -8.77 -12.76 26.62
CA THR A 9 -8.00 -13.51 27.63
C THR A 9 -6.53 -13.07 27.69
N ARG A 10 -5.92 -12.72 26.54
CA ARG A 10 -4.52 -12.30 26.47
C ARG A 10 -4.31 -10.79 26.57
N GLY A 11 -5.39 -10.01 26.74
CA GLY A 11 -5.32 -8.55 26.84
C GLY A 11 -4.75 -7.88 25.57
N ILE A 12 -4.96 -8.48 24.40
CA ILE A 12 -4.39 -7.99 23.14
C ILE A 12 -5.19 -6.77 22.68
N THR A 13 -4.58 -5.58 22.75
CA THR A 13 -5.20 -4.30 22.37
C THR A 13 -4.84 -3.84 20.95
N ARG A 14 -3.76 -4.38 20.36
CA ARG A 14 -3.31 -4.16 18.98
C ARG A 14 -2.61 -5.41 18.43
N LEU A 15 -2.67 -5.59 17.11
CA LEU A 15 -1.97 -6.63 16.36
C LEU A 15 -0.89 -5.96 15.49
N CYS A 16 0.37 -6.32 15.71
CA CYS A 16 1.51 -5.85 14.92
C CYS A 16 2.18 -7.04 14.22
N HIS A 17 2.56 -6.88 12.95
CA HIS A 17 3.27 -7.91 12.19
C HIS A 17 4.77 -7.55 12.13
N PHE A 18 5.65 -8.49 12.47
CA PHE A 18 7.10 -8.32 12.39
C PHE A 18 7.69 -9.40 11.48
N THR A 19 8.43 -8.97 10.45
CA THR A 19 9.20 -9.86 9.57
C THR A 19 10.64 -9.95 10.08
N ARG A 20 11.24 -11.14 10.04
CA ARG A 20 12.67 -11.32 10.39
C ARG A 20 13.51 -10.84 9.21
N SER A 21 14.59 -10.10 9.47
CA SER A 21 15.50 -9.55 8.45
C SER A 21 15.97 -10.54 7.38
N GLN A 22 16.14 -11.81 7.74
CA GLN A 22 16.49 -12.89 6.80
C GLN A 22 15.43 -13.16 5.71
N LYS A 23 14.17 -12.75 5.92
CA LYS A 23 13.06 -12.91 4.97
C LYS A 23 12.84 -11.66 4.11
N ASP A 24 13.43 -10.52 4.47
CA ASP A 24 13.26 -9.26 3.74
C ASP A 24 13.89 -9.32 2.36
N VAL A 25 15.02 -10.01 2.21
CA VAL A 25 15.68 -10.19 0.90
C VAL A 25 14.74 -10.86 -0.11
N HIS A 26 13.97 -11.88 0.30
CA HIS A 26 12.99 -12.54 -0.57
C HIS A 26 11.79 -11.66 -0.94
N ILE A 27 11.38 -10.78 -0.02
CA ILE A 27 10.31 -9.80 -0.27
C ILE A 27 10.79 -8.73 -1.25
N LEU A 28 12.04 -8.30 -1.10
CA LEU A 28 12.67 -7.24 -1.90
C LEU A 28 13.09 -7.71 -3.30
N THR A 29 13.43 -8.98 -3.49
CA THR A 29 13.80 -9.54 -4.81
C THR A 29 12.61 -10.09 -5.62
N SER A 30 11.40 -10.08 -5.05
CA SER A 30 10.20 -10.55 -5.74
C SER A 30 9.70 -9.50 -6.74
N GLU A 31 9.76 -9.78 -8.04
CA GLU A 31 9.21 -8.91 -9.10
C GLU A 31 7.69 -8.64 -8.97
N THR A 32 7.02 -9.43 -8.13
CA THR A 32 5.57 -9.37 -7.91
C THR A 32 5.19 -8.72 -6.58
N GLY A 33 6.16 -8.16 -5.84
CA GLY A 33 5.95 -7.43 -4.59
C GLY A 33 5.49 -8.30 -3.41
N ILE A 34 4.90 -7.66 -2.39
CA ILE A 34 4.39 -8.31 -1.18
C ILE A 34 3.14 -9.12 -1.52
N LYS A 35 3.20 -10.44 -1.35
CA LYS A 35 2.08 -11.37 -1.56
C LYS A 35 1.38 -11.69 -0.25
N ALA A 36 0.05 -11.77 -0.26
CA ALA A 36 -0.67 -12.34 0.88
C ALA A 36 -0.32 -13.83 1.02
N VAL A 37 -0.42 -14.35 2.25
CA VAL A 37 -0.06 -15.73 2.61
C VAL A 37 -0.65 -16.80 1.67
N ASP A 38 -1.87 -16.60 1.19
CA ASP A 38 -2.54 -17.55 0.27
C ASP A 38 -1.92 -17.62 -1.13
N PHE A 39 -1.06 -16.67 -1.47
CA PHE A 39 -0.41 -16.56 -2.78
C PHE A 39 1.09 -16.83 -2.70
N ILE A 40 1.59 -17.30 -1.55
CA ILE A 40 2.98 -17.74 -1.36
C ILE A 40 3.07 -19.24 -1.66
N GLU A 41 4.08 -19.65 -2.44
CA GLU A 41 4.36 -21.05 -2.72
C GLU A 41 4.77 -21.80 -1.44
N LYS A 42 4.19 -22.98 -1.21
CA LYS A 42 4.23 -23.69 0.09
C LYS A 42 5.64 -24.15 0.50
N ASP A 43 6.48 -24.38 -0.49
CA ASP A 43 7.86 -24.81 -0.43
C ASP A 43 8.83 -23.70 -0.01
N ILE A 44 8.38 -22.44 -0.07
CA ILE A 44 9.10 -21.24 0.39
C ILE A 44 8.40 -20.61 1.62
N TYR A 45 7.29 -21.19 2.08
CA TYR A 45 6.42 -20.66 3.13
C TYR A 45 6.84 -21.17 4.51
N ASP A 46 7.65 -20.37 5.21
CA ASP A 46 8.00 -20.62 6.61
C ASP A 46 7.07 -19.83 7.56
N VAL A 47 6.31 -20.58 8.37
CA VAL A 47 5.14 -20.08 9.12
C VAL A 47 5.54 -19.57 10.51
N ASN A 48 5.66 -18.26 10.66
CA ASN A 48 6.00 -17.62 11.93
C ASN A 48 4.83 -17.53 12.93
N ASP A 49 3.59 -17.58 12.43
CA ASP A 49 2.35 -17.62 13.22
C ASP A 49 1.53 -18.86 12.77
N PRO A 50 1.75 -20.02 13.40
CA PRO A 50 1.15 -21.29 12.99
C PRO A 50 -0.38 -21.31 13.16
N LEU A 51 -0.89 -20.52 14.10
CA LEU A 51 -2.30 -20.54 14.49
C LEU A 51 -3.12 -19.57 13.63
N ARG A 52 -2.55 -18.41 13.28
CA ARG A 52 -3.11 -17.44 12.30
C ARG A 52 -4.63 -17.29 12.39
N LEU A 53 -5.08 -16.94 13.60
CA LEU A 53 -6.46 -17.07 14.05
C LEU A 53 -7.43 -16.04 13.44
N ASP A 54 -6.91 -15.01 12.76
CA ASP A 54 -7.71 -14.03 12.03
C ASP A 54 -8.35 -14.60 10.75
N GLY A 55 -7.80 -15.71 10.23
CA GLY A 55 -8.26 -16.38 9.03
C GLY A 55 -8.14 -15.57 7.73
N LYS A 56 -7.44 -14.43 7.73
CA LYS A 56 -7.35 -13.50 6.58
C LYS A 56 -6.08 -13.70 5.77
N LYS A 57 -5.91 -14.91 5.24
CA LYS A 57 -4.70 -15.30 4.51
C LYS A 57 -4.53 -14.70 3.11
N SER A 58 -5.59 -14.14 2.53
CA SER A 58 -5.66 -13.62 1.15
C SER A 58 -5.60 -12.09 1.01
N TYR A 59 -5.18 -11.36 2.05
CA TYR A 59 -5.09 -9.91 2.03
C TYR A 59 -3.69 -9.41 2.39
N VAL A 60 -3.25 -8.37 1.69
CA VAL A 60 -2.20 -7.43 2.09
C VAL A 60 -2.93 -6.12 2.39
N ASN A 61 -2.70 -5.51 3.55
CA ASN A 61 -3.49 -4.35 3.99
C ASN A 61 -2.74 -3.05 3.64
N CYS A 62 -3.27 -2.29 2.67
CA CYS A 62 -2.86 -0.92 2.33
C CYS A 62 -4.15 -0.15 1.98
N SER A 63 -4.48 0.96 2.64
CA SER A 63 -5.76 1.66 2.41
C SER A 63 -5.63 3.18 2.38
N ILE A 64 -6.01 3.79 1.25
CA ILE A 64 -6.30 5.23 1.09
C ILE A 64 -7.80 5.47 1.35
N GLN A 65 -8.16 6.41 2.23
CA GLN A 65 -9.56 6.74 2.57
C GLN A 65 -10.03 8.05 1.92
N TYR A 66 -11.05 7.98 1.06
CA TYR A 66 -11.85 9.15 0.60
C TYR A 66 -12.90 9.52 1.69
N PRO A 67 -13.51 10.73 1.69
CA PRO A 67 -14.27 11.24 2.84
C PRO A 67 -15.34 10.25 3.28
N ASN A 68 -15.45 10.08 4.61
CA ASN A 68 -16.27 9.04 5.23
C ASN A 68 -17.77 9.23 4.95
N TYR A 69 -18.18 8.78 3.77
CA TYR A 69 -19.54 8.67 3.26
C TYR A 69 -20.50 8.00 4.28
N TRP A 70 -19.97 7.15 5.16
CA TRP A 70 -20.71 6.54 6.26
C TRP A 70 -21.45 7.55 7.15
N TYR A 71 -20.83 8.69 7.50
CA TYR A 71 -21.45 9.72 8.34
C TYR A 71 -22.55 10.49 7.60
N TRP A 72 -22.40 10.67 6.29
CA TRP A 72 -23.46 11.22 5.45
C TRP A 72 -24.65 10.28 5.33
N LYS A 73 -24.39 8.97 5.26
CA LYS A 73 -25.40 7.95 5.04
C LYS A 73 -26.30 7.72 6.25
N GLU A 74 -25.71 7.62 7.43
CA GLU A 74 -26.47 7.29 8.65
C GLU A 74 -27.11 8.53 9.29
N GLY A 75 -26.87 9.73 8.73
CA GLY A 75 -27.27 11.01 9.35
C GLY A 75 -26.70 11.19 10.77
N THR A 76 -25.77 10.31 11.16
CA THR A 76 -25.25 10.18 12.51
C THR A 76 -23.97 10.97 12.54
N ILE A 77 -23.97 12.05 13.30
CA ILE A 77 -22.81 12.89 13.46
C ILE A 77 -21.85 12.17 14.44
N PRO A 78 -20.53 12.10 14.19
CA PRO A 78 -19.61 11.34 15.05
C PRO A 78 -19.68 11.74 16.53
N TRP A 79 -19.92 13.02 16.79
CA TRP A 79 -20.08 13.59 18.13
C TRP A 79 -21.54 13.57 18.65
N SER A 80 -22.46 12.86 17.98
CA SER A 80 -23.82 12.59 18.45
C SER A 80 -24.08 11.11 18.77
N ALA A 81 -23.05 10.26 18.70
CA ALA A 81 -23.12 8.83 19.00
C ALA A 81 -23.19 8.55 20.52
N GLY A 82 -23.20 7.26 20.91
CA GLY A 82 -23.12 6.88 22.33
C GLY A 82 -21.84 7.41 23.01
N SER A 83 -21.87 7.59 24.33
CA SER A 83 -20.80 8.28 25.09
C SER A 83 -19.40 7.72 24.85
N ARG A 84 -19.25 6.39 24.74
CA ARG A 84 -17.97 5.72 24.46
C ARG A 84 -17.43 6.05 23.07
N ASP A 85 -18.29 6.08 22.06
CA ASP A 85 -17.89 6.35 20.68
C ASP A 85 -17.49 7.82 20.50
N VAL A 86 -18.22 8.73 21.15
CA VAL A 86 -17.87 10.15 21.18
C VAL A 86 -16.52 10.36 21.87
N GLN A 87 -16.24 9.65 22.97
CA GLN A 87 -14.94 9.71 23.62
C GLN A 87 -13.81 9.18 22.73
N ASN A 88 -14.01 8.07 22.02
CA ASN A 88 -13.04 7.55 21.06
C ASN A 88 -12.77 8.55 19.92
N TYR A 89 -13.82 9.21 19.41
CA TYR A 89 -13.74 10.23 18.38
C TYR A 89 -12.87 11.42 18.82
N PHE A 90 -13.08 11.96 20.02
CA PHE A 90 -12.25 13.06 20.55
C PHE A 90 -10.84 12.63 20.97
N ASN A 91 -10.59 11.32 21.11
CA ASN A 91 -9.25 10.75 21.35
C ASN A 91 -8.53 10.34 20.05
N ALA A 92 -9.18 10.43 18.89
CA ALA A 92 -8.62 10.01 17.60
C ALA A 92 -7.64 11.06 17.06
N GLY A 93 -6.36 10.97 17.45
CA GLY A 93 -5.28 11.89 17.05
C GLY A 93 -4.42 11.45 15.85
N GLY A 94 -4.84 10.42 15.12
CA GLY A 94 -4.10 9.86 13.99
C GLY A 94 -4.04 10.77 12.75
N ASN A 95 -3.13 10.46 11.84
CA ASN A 95 -2.88 11.17 10.58
C ASN A 95 -3.92 10.92 9.48
N GLY A 96 -4.98 10.16 9.78
CA GLY A 96 -5.99 9.77 8.80
C GLY A 96 -6.68 10.96 8.12
N VAL A 97 -6.71 12.14 8.75
CA VAL A 97 -7.16 13.38 8.11
C VAL A 97 -6.09 13.92 7.15
N ALA A 98 -4.86 14.11 7.63
CA ALA A 98 -3.77 14.67 6.83
C ALA A 98 -3.49 13.86 5.55
N MET A 99 -3.57 12.53 5.62
CA MET A 99 -3.29 11.63 4.49
C MET A 99 -4.22 11.79 3.28
N ARG A 100 -5.35 12.49 3.42
CA ARG A 100 -6.41 12.55 2.40
C ARG A 100 -6.84 13.96 2.00
N ILE A 101 -6.19 15.02 2.51
CA ILE A 101 -6.65 16.39 2.28
C ILE A 101 -6.07 17.04 1.03
N LEU A 102 -5.09 16.41 0.37
CA LEU A 102 -4.44 16.95 -0.83
C LEU A 102 -5.45 17.42 -1.91
N PRO A 103 -6.57 16.72 -2.18
CA PRO A 103 -7.56 17.20 -3.15
C PRO A 103 -8.21 18.56 -2.85
N HIS A 104 -8.22 19.01 -1.59
CA HIS A 104 -8.71 20.35 -1.22
C HIS A 104 -7.84 21.48 -1.80
N ILE A 105 -6.63 21.15 -2.24
CA ILE A 105 -5.66 22.08 -2.81
C ILE A 105 -5.81 22.14 -4.35
N PHE A 106 -6.75 21.43 -4.98
CA PHE A 106 -6.90 21.47 -6.44
C PHE A 106 -8.13 22.26 -6.90
N GLY A 107 -8.05 22.82 -8.11
CA GLY A 107 -9.22 23.26 -8.87
C GLY A 107 -9.76 24.67 -8.58
N LYS A 108 -9.11 25.46 -7.71
CA LYS A 108 -9.42 26.89 -7.49
C LYS A 108 -8.21 27.67 -6.98
N GLU A 109 -8.29 29.00 -7.05
CA GLU A 109 -7.36 29.89 -6.36
C GLU A 109 -7.39 29.62 -4.85
N GLN A 110 -6.21 29.53 -4.24
CA GLN A 110 -6.10 29.20 -2.83
C GLN A 110 -6.32 30.44 -1.98
N VAL A 111 -7.37 30.42 -1.17
CA VAL A 111 -7.49 31.34 -0.04
C VAL A 111 -7.19 30.52 1.21
N PRO A 112 -6.02 30.71 1.86
CA PRO A 112 -5.57 29.83 2.94
C PRO A 112 -6.64 29.54 4.00
N ASN A 113 -7.30 30.58 4.52
CA ASN A 113 -8.32 30.42 5.56
C ASN A 113 -9.54 29.60 5.09
N GLU A 114 -9.95 29.71 3.82
CA GLU A 114 -11.04 28.90 3.28
C GLU A 114 -10.63 27.43 3.17
N VAL A 115 -9.41 27.16 2.71
CA VAL A 115 -8.86 25.81 2.62
C VAL A 115 -8.74 25.18 4.00
N ILE A 116 -8.21 25.90 4.99
CA ILE A 116 -8.12 25.45 6.38
C ILE A 116 -9.51 25.11 6.93
N GLN A 117 -10.51 25.94 6.65
CA GLN A 117 -11.90 25.67 7.03
C GLN A 117 -12.46 24.40 6.38
N GLU A 118 -12.22 24.18 5.08
CA GLU A 118 -12.66 22.97 4.38
C GLU A 118 -11.98 21.71 4.90
N VAL A 119 -10.67 21.78 5.13
CA VAL A 119 -9.85 20.69 5.68
C VAL A 119 -10.34 20.30 7.06
N LEU A 120 -10.61 21.28 7.93
CA LEU A 120 -11.15 21.02 9.27
C LEU A 120 -12.55 20.40 9.18
N GLN A 121 -13.43 20.94 8.32
CA GLN A 121 -14.77 20.36 8.09
C GLN A 121 -14.70 18.91 7.58
N ASN A 122 -13.71 18.57 6.74
CA ASN A 122 -13.46 17.19 6.33
C ASN A 122 -12.95 16.33 7.49
N GLY A 123 -12.04 16.88 8.29
CA GLY A 123 -11.39 16.19 9.41
C GLY A 123 -12.36 15.75 10.50
N ILE A 124 -13.23 16.67 10.94
CA ILE A 124 -14.20 16.43 12.02
C ILE A 124 -15.21 15.34 11.67
N LEU A 125 -15.39 15.00 10.39
CA LEU A 125 -16.22 13.85 10.05
C LEU A 125 -15.63 12.55 10.62
N THR A 126 -14.39 12.53 11.10
CA THR A 126 -13.66 11.29 11.40
C THR A 126 -12.82 11.38 12.67
N HIS A 127 -12.24 12.54 12.95
CA HIS A 127 -11.32 12.76 14.06
C HIS A 127 -11.70 14.04 14.79
N GLY A 128 -11.88 13.96 16.11
CA GLY A 128 -12.15 15.13 16.95
C GLY A 128 -10.92 15.65 17.69
N HIS A 129 -9.82 14.90 17.71
CA HIS A 129 -8.64 15.25 18.48
C HIS A 129 -7.80 16.33 17.75
N PRO A 130 -7.30 17.37 18.45
CA PRO A 130 -6.53 18.45 17.83
C PRO A 130 -5.30 17.97 17.04
N ARG A 131 -4.53 16.98 17.53
CA ARG A 131 -3.39 16.41 16.77
C ARG A 131 -3.73 15.95 15.35
N ALA A 132 -4.92 15.39 15.12
CA ALA A 132 -5.33 14.95 13.80
C ALA A 132 -5.67 16.15 12.89
N LEU A 133 -6.38 17.14 13.46
CA LEU A 133 -6.87 18.31 12.75
C LEU A 133 -5.73 19.30 12.44
N ILE A 134 -4.92 19.64 13.44
CA ILE A 134 -3.75 20.53 13.30
C ILE A 134 -2.72 19.93 12.36
N GLY A 135 -2.47 18.61 12.42
CA GLY A 135 -1.59 17.96 11.45
C GLY A 135 -2.08 18.11 10.01
N ALA A 136 -3.39 18.04 9.79
CA ALA A 136 -3.99 18.20 8.47
C ALA A 136 -3.97 19.67 7.99
N THR A 137 -4.27 20.63 8.86
CA THR A 137 -4.22 22.06 8.51
C THR A 137 -2.80 22.54 8.27
N LEU A 138 -1.82 22.08 9.06
CA LEU A 138 -0.39 22.33 8.81
C LEU A 138 0.05 21.76 7.46
N TYR A 139 -0.33 20.52 7.16
CA TYR A 139 -0.02 19.91 5.86
C TYR A 139 -0.67 20.66 4.69
N ALA A 140 -1.92 21.12 4.87
CA ALA A 140 -2.61 21.94 3.88
C ALA A 140 -1.91 23.28 3.64
N ASP A 141 -1.53 24.00 4.70
CA ASP A 141 -0.81 25.27 4.57
C ASP A 141 0.57 25.09 3.89
N ALA A 142 1.25 23.98 4.17
CA ALA A 142 2.49 23.62 3.48
C ALA A 142 2.27 23.41 1.96
N LEU A 143 1.21 22.71 1.57
CA LEU A 143 0.85 22.52 0.16
C LEU A 143 0.51 23.85 -0.53
N ILE A 144 -0.22 24.74 0.15
CA ILE A 144 -0.55 26.09 -0.37
C ILE A 144 0.73 26.89 -0.61
N CYS A 145 1.63 26.94 0.37
CA CYS A 145 2.90 27.64 0.25
C CYS A 145 3.70 27.14 -0.96
N LEU A 146 3.79 25.83 -1.15
CA LEU A 146 4.51 25.24 -2.28
C LEU A 146 3.81 25.51 -3.62
N SER A 147 2.48 25.56 -3.67
CA SER A 147 1.73 25.86 -4.89
C SER A 147 1.91 27.31 -5.38
N GLU A 148 2.25 28.23 -4.47
CA GLU A 148 2.52 29.65 -4.78
C GLU A 148 4.01 29.92 -5.05
N THR A 149 4.86 28.90 -4.93
CA THR A 149 6.31 29.07 -5.05
C THR A 149 6.73 29.03 -6.52
N ASP A 150 6.98 30.21 -7.10
CA ASP A 150 7.53 30.36 -8.46
C ASP A 150 9.06 30.13 -8.55
N LYS A 151 9.71 29.77 -7.44
CA LYS A 151 11.19 29.72 -7.30
C LYS A 151 11.68 28.38 -6.77
N THR A 152 12.99 28.15 -6.84
CA THR A 152 13.64 27.08 -6.08
C THR A 152 13.48 27.34 -4.59
N LEU A 153 12.79 26.44 -3.87
CA LEU A 153 12.68 26.47 -2.42
C LEU A 153 14.07 26.31 -1.78
N GLY A 154 14.45 27.22 -0.89
CA GLY A 154 15.67 27.13 -0.11
C GLY A 154 15.63 25.97 0.87
N TYR A 155 16.81 25.44 1.22
CA TYR A 155 16.93 24.35 2.19
C TYR A 155 16.36 24.76 3.55
N GLY A 156 15.27 24.13 3.97
CA GLY A 156 14.56 24.45 5.22
C GLY A 156 13.65 25.68 5.19
N GLU A 157 13.54 26.38 4.05
CA GLU A 157 12.70 27.58 3.92
C GLU A 157 11.23 27.31 4.23
N LEU A 158 10.69 26.16 3.82
CA LEU A 158 9.30 25.80 4.09
C LEU A 158 9.00 25.71 5.60
N VAL A 159 9.92 25.19 6.40
CA VAL A 159 9.74 25.14 7.87
C VAL A 159 9.70 26.54 8.46
N ASP A 160 10.57 27.44 8.01
CA ASP A 160 10.58 28.84 8.45
C ASP A 160 9.30 29.59 8.07
N ILE A 161 8.78 29.36 6.87
CA ILE A 161 7.51 29.92 6.42
C ILE A 161 6.36 29.43 7.33
N LEU A 162 6.28 28.13 7.60
CA LEU A 162 5.21 27.56 8.41
C LEU A 162 5.27 28.00 9.87
N LEU A 163 6.46 28.20 10.44
CA LEU A 163 6.61 28.80 11.77
C LEU A 163 6.06 30.23 11.82
N LYS A 164 6.29 31.03 10.78
CA LYS A 164 5.74 32.40 10.67
C LYS A 164 4.24 32.43 10.41
N ARG A 165 3.71 31.41 9.73
CA ARG A 165 2.29 31.24 9.40
C ARG A 165 1.50 30.48 10.47
N LYS A 166 2.03 30.38 11.69
CA LYS A 166 1.37 29.73 12.83
C LYS A 166 -0.10 30.09 12.95
N ASP A 167 -0.43 31.37 12.86
CA ASP A 167 -1.78 31.88 13.05
C ASP A 167 -2.76 31.40 11.97
N ILE A 168 -2.28 30.92 10.81
CA ILE A 168 -3.12 30.42 9.72
C ILE A 168 -3.50 28.95 9.98
N TRP A 169 -2.51 28.06 10.12
CA TRP A 169 -2.78 26.62 10.25
C TRP A 169 -3.27 26.21 11.64
N SER A 170 -3.05 27.03 12.67
CA SER A 170 -3.49 26.75 14.04
C SER A 170 -4.87 27.30 14.39
N GLU A 171 -5.47 28.12 13.51
CA GLU A 171 -6.80 28.68 13.75
C GLU A 171 -7.87 27.58 13.80
N ILE A 172 -8.86 27.75 14.69
CA ILE A 172 -10.10 26.98 14.65
C ILE A 172 -11.15 27.79 13.88
N PRO A 173 -11.30 27.59 12.56
CA PRO A 173 -12.30 28.31 11.79
C PRO A 173 -13.72 27.98 12.26
N ARG A 174 -14.61 28.98 12.19
CA ARG A 174 -16.05 28.79 12.40
C ARG A 174 -16.64 28.00 11.23
N PHE A 175 -17.32 26.90 11.51
CA PHE A 175 -17.99 26.07 10.49
C PHE A 175 -19.44 25.73 10.86
N LYS A 176 -20.18 25.12 9.92
CA LYS A 176 -21.56 24.68 10.15
C LYS A 176 -21.60 23.60 11.24
N ASN A 177 -22.37 23.84 12.30
CA ASN A 177 -22.44 23.02 13.52
C ASN A 177 -21.24 23.18 14.48
N TYR A 178 -20.40 24.20 14.32
CA TYR A 178 -19.27 24.49 15.20
C TYR A 178 -19.66 24.50 16.68
N ASP A 179 -20.65 25.32 17.06
CA ASP A 179 -21.03 25.48 18.46
C ASP A 179 -21.56 24.17 19.06
N ASN A 180 -22.25 23.36 18.25
CA ASN A 180 -22.71 22.04 18.68
C ASN A 180 -21.54 21.07 18.90
N TRP A 181 -20.61 20.99 17.94
CA TRP A 181 -19.44 20.13 18.04
C TRP A 181 -18.56 20.51 19.23
N LEU A 182 -18.25 21.80 19.38
CA LEU A 182 -17.45 22.32 20.50
C LEU A 182 -18.17 22.09 21.83
N GLY A 183 -19.49 22.33 21.91
CA GLY A 183 -20.26 22.06 23.12
C GLY A 183 -20.21 20.60 23.56
N VAL A 184 -20.21 19.64 22.63
CA VAL A 184 -20.00 18.22 22.96
C VAL A 184 -18.56 17.97 23.40
N ALA A 185 -17.58 18.53 22.69
CA ALA A 185 -16.16 18.40 23.03
C ALA A 185 -15.90 18.86 24.47
N GLU A 186 -16.37 20.05 24.84
CA GLU A 186 -16.21 20.61 26.18
C GLU A 186 -16.92 19.77 27.24
N LYS A 187 -18.09 19.20 26.94
CA LYS A 187 -18.76 18.28 27.88
C LYS A 187 -17.95 17.01 28.13
N ILE A 188 -17.41 16.40 27.08
CA ILE A 188 -16.70 15.11 27.15
C ILE A 188 -15.32 15.30 27.78
N LEU A 189 -14.65 16.39 27.46
CA LEU A 189 -13.28 16.69 27.89
C LEU A 189 -13.22 17.61 29.12
N LYS A 190 -14.38 17.91 29.73
CA LYS A 190 -14.51 18.70 30.96
C LYS A 190 -13.98 20.12 30.83
N SER A 191 -14.41 20.83 29.79
CA SER A 191 -14.07 22.22 29.47
C SER A 191 -12.59 22.44 29.13
N LYS A 192 -11.92 21.44 28.55
CA LYS A 192 -10.49 21.46 28.21
C LYS A 192 -10.20 21.42 26.72
N TYR A 193 -11.20 21.45 25.84
CA TYR A 193 -10.93 21.24 24.42
C TYR A 193 -10.00 22.33 23.86
N THR A 194 -10.31 23.58 24.19
CA THR A 194 -9.49 24.74 23.80
C THR A 194 -8.07 24.64 24.38
N GLU A 195 -7.92 24.26 25.66
CA GLU A 195 -6.60 24.05 26.29
C GLU A 195 -5.79 22.94 25.59
N ILE A 196 -6.44 21.84 25.20
CA ILE A 196 -5.79 20.74 24.47
C ILE A 196 -5.39 21.21 23.07
N TRP A 197 -6.24 22.02 22.40
CA TRP A 197 -5.91 22.60 21.10
C TRP A 197 -4.64 23.44 21.19
N ASP A 198 -4.60 24.41 22.11
CA ASP A 198 -3.44 25.30 22.29
C ASP A 198 -2.17 24.53 22.66
N SER A 199 -2.29 23.51 23.53
CA SER A 199 -1.17 22.63 23.88
C SER A 199 -0.64 21.88 22.65
N VAL A 200 -1.50 21.41 21.76
CA VAL A 200 -1.08 20.69 20.54
C VAL A 200 -0.50 21.66 19.51
N VAL A 201 -0.98 22.90 19.43
CA VAL A 201 -0.35 23.94 18.61
C VAL A 201 1.09 24.17 19.05
N MET A 202 1.32 24.31 20.37
CA MET A 202 2.68 24.47 20.91
C MET A 202 3.56 23.23 20.68
N GLU A 203 3.03 22.02 20.90
CA GLU A 203 3.71 20.75 20.55
C GLU A 203 4.13 20.73 19.06
N THR A 204 3.26 21.22 18.17
CA THR A 204 3.53 21.26 16.74
C THR A 204 4.60 22.28 16.38
N VAL A 205 4.63 23.43 17.05
CA VAL A 205 5.71 24.41 16.92
C VAL A 205 7.05 23.81 17.36
N GLU A 206 7.08 23.09 18.49
CA GLU A 206 8.29 22.39 18.95
C GLU A 206 8.79 21.35 17.94
N LEU A 207 7.88 20.59 17.33
CA LEU A 207 8.23 19.65 16.25
C LEU A 207 8.84 20.38 15.04
N LEU A 208 8.27 21.51 14.61
CA LEU A 208 8.82 22.32 13.53
C LEU A 208 10.20 22.88 13.88
N GLU A 209 10.43 23.29 15.13
CA GLU A 209 11.75 23.75 15.59
C GLU A 209 12.78 22.61 15.61
N ILE A 210 12.39 21.37 15.97
CA ILE A 210 13.26 20.18 15.84
C ILE A 210 13.63 19.95 14.38
N ALA A 211 12.67 20.04 13.46
CA ALA A 211 12.92 19.90 12.03
C ALA A 211 13.88 21.00 11.53
N LYS A 212 13.67 22.25 11.94
CA LYS A 212 14.54 23.38 11.63
C LYS A 212 15.96 23.21 12.16
N GLU A 213 16.12 22.79 13.42
CA GLU A 213 17.43 22.50 14.01
C GLU A 213 18.15 21.39 13.23
N GLY A 214 17.41 20.36 12.81
CA GLY A 214 17.92 19.30 11.93
C GLY A 214 18.45 19.87 10.62
N LEU A 215 17.64 20.67 9.92
CA LEU A 215 18.00 21.25 8.64
C LEU A 215 19.16 22.25 8.75
N ASN A 216 19.24 23.03 9.83
CA ASN A 216 20.35 23.97 10.06
C ASN A 216 21.72 23.29 10.19
N LYS A 217 21.77 21.97 10.45
CA LYS A 217 23.01 21.19 10.48
C LYS A 217 23.53 20.82 9.08
N GLY A 218 22.73 21.04 8.03
CA GLY A 218 23.10 20.77 6.64
C GLY A 218 23.64 19.35 6.45
N ALA A 219 24.88 19.23 5.95
CA ALA A 219 25.52 17.94 5.70
C ALA A 219 25.74 17.06 6.95
N LEU A 220 25.64 17.62 8.16
CA LEU A 220 25.74 16.86 9.42
C LEU A 220 24.41 16.22 9.84
N ASP A 221 23.32 16.52 9.12
CA ASP A 221 22.02 15.88 9.29
C ASP A 221 21.97 14.50 8.60
N ILE A 222 22.72 13.56 9.18
CA ILE A 222 22.92 12.21 8.65
C ILE A 222 21.92 11.24 9.26
N GLY A 223 21.31 10.40 8.43
CA GLY A 223 20.43 9.32 8.86
C GLY A 223 19.05 9.81 9.34
N CYS A 224 18.47 9.07 10.28
CA CYS A 224 17.08 9.26 10.73
C CYS A 224 16.96 9.97 12.09
N GLY A 225 18.01 10.63 12.59
CA GLY A 225 18.03 11.20 13.94
C GLY A 225 16.98 12.29 14.18
N VAL A 226 16.69 13.13 13.17
CA VAL A 226 15.60 14.12 13.26
C VAL A 226 14.24 13.42 13.31
N LEU A 227 14.00 12.43 12.44
CA LEU A 227 12.76 11.66 12.42
C LEU A 227 12.51 10.90 13.74
N GLU A 228 13.57 10.42 14.38
CA GLU A 228 13.50 9.82 15.71
C GLU A 228 13.07 10.83 16.77
N LYS A 229 13.68 12.02 16.78
CA LYS A 229 13.29 13.12 17.69
C LYS A 229 11.86 13.60 17.46
N LEU A 230 11.38 13.59 16.21
CA LEU A 230 9.99 13.89 15.88
C LEU A 230 9.00 12.80 16.36
N GLY A 231 9.49 11.62 16.75
CA GLY A 231 8.66 10.52 17.23
C GLY A 231 8.16 9.56 16.14
N CYS A 232 8.75 9.59 14.93
CA CYS A 232 8.33 8.75 13.80
C CYS A 232 8.45 7.25 14.08
N PHE A 233 9.32 6.83 15.01
CA PHE A 233 9.56 5.43 15.34
C PHE A 233 8.99 5.01 16.70
N ASP A 234 8.34 5.94 17.42
CA ASP A 234 7.75 5.63 18.73
C ASP A 234 6.39 4.92 18.54
N ARG A 235 6.26 3.71 19.07
CA ARG A 235 5.07 2.85 18.92
C ARG A 235 3.77 3.47 19.45
N LYS A 236 3.83 4.46 20.34
CA LYS A 236 2.65 5.10 20.95
C LYS A 236 2.14 6.27 20.12
N ILE A 237 3.05 7.02 19.51
CA ILE A 237 2.75 8.31 18.85
C ILE A 237 3.02 8.30 17.34
N ASN A 238 3.74 7.29 16.82
CA ASN A 238 3.84 7.07 15.38
C ASN A 238 2.44 6.98 14.76
N GLY A 239 2.26 7.65 13.62
CA GLY A 239 0.97 7.83 12.96
C GLY A 239 0.12 8.97 13.53
N ALA A 240 0.62 9.78 14.48
CA ALA A 240 -0.07 11.01 14.87
C ALA A 240 -0.06 12.03 13.73
N GLY A 241 -1.15 12.81 13.61
CA GLY A 241 -1.30 13.79 12.53
C GLY A 241 -0.18 14.82 12.48
N THR A 242 0.13 15.44 13.63
CA THR A 242 1.20 16.45 13.76
C THR A 242 2.58 15.89 13.44
N ILE A 243 2.92 14.72 13.99
CA ILE A 243 4.22 14.06 13.75
C ILE A 243 4.40 13.74 12.27
N THR A 244 3.38 13.13 11.64
CA THR A 244 3.49 12.72 10.24
C THR A 244 3.57 13.93 9.31
N ALA A 245 2.81 15.00 9.61
CA ALA A 245 2.86 16.25 8.85
C ALA A 245 4.24 16.91 8.94
N VAL A 246 4.77 17.09 10.14
CA VAL A 246 6.09 17.72 10.33
C VAL A 246 7.20 16.85 9.73
N ALA A 247 7.12 15.53 9.84
CA ALA A 247 8.08 14.62 9.20
C ALA A 247 8.06 14.75 7.67
N ALA A 248 6.87 14.83 7.05
CA ALA A 248 6.73 15.04 5.61
C ALA A 248 7.31 16.40 5.19
N ILE A 249 7.04 17.47 5.95
CA ILE A 249 7.57 18.83 5.70
C ILE A 249 9.11 18.85 5.82
N TYR A 250 9.65 18.19 6.85
CA TYR A 250 11.09 18.06 7.05
C TYR A 250 11.73 17.32 5.87
N LEU A 251 11.18 16.17 5.47
CA LEU A 251 11.71 15.39 4.34
C LEU A 251 11.58 16.16 3.01
N ALA A 252 10.48 16.87 2.79
CA ALA A 252 10.32 17.71 1.60
C ALA A 252 11.38 18.82 1.57
N SER A 253 11.65 19.44 2.71
CA SER A 253 12.67 20.49 2.84
C SER A 253 14.09 19.94 2.66
N LYS A 254 14.37 18.74 3.19
CA LYS A 254 15.66 18.05 3.08
C LYS A 254 15.96 17.57 1.66
N TYR A 255 14.94 17.05 0.99
CA TYR A 255 15.06 16.39 -0.31
C TYR A 255 14.51 17.22 -1.48
N ALA A 256 14.29 18.53 -1.29
CA ALA A 256 13.84 19.43 -2.35
C ALA A 256 14.75 19.41 -3.60
N SER A 257 16.05 19.18 -3.45
CA SER A 257 16.97 19.05 -4.60
C SER A 257 17.10 17.63 -5.15
N ASN A 258 16.59 16.62 -4.43
CA ASN A 258 16.59 15.21 -4.83
C ASN A 258 15.30 14.51 -4.40
N PRO A 259 14.15 14.90 -5.00
CA PRO A 259 12.82 14.46 -4.57
C PRO A 259 12.61 12.95 -4.68
N GLN A 260 13.24 12.29 -5.66
CA GLN A 260 13.14 10.84 -5.81
C GLN A 260 13.77 10.10 -4.63
N GLN A 261 14.95 10.53 -4.19
CA GLN A 261 15.63 9.96 -3.03
C GLN A 261 14.81 10.17 -1.76
N GLY A 262 14.22 11.35 -1.57
CA GLY A 262 13.38 11.62 -0.41
C GLY A 262 12.16 10.70 -0.34
N LEU A 263 11.50 10.47 -1.48
CA LEU A 263 10.34 9.58 -1.53
C LEU A 263 10.72 8.12 -1.27
N LEU A 264 11.84 7.66 -1.84
CA LEU A 264 12.37 6.32 -1.57
C LEU A 264 12.72 6.16 -0.09
N GLU A 265 13.41 7.14 0.50
CA GLU A 265 13.74 7.11 1.91
C GLU A 265 12.48 6.98 2.77
N ALA A 266 11.49 7.87 2.57
CA ALA A 266 10.22 7.83 3.29
C ALA A 266 9.50 6.48 3.18
N ALA A 267 9.47 5.90 1.97
CA ALA A 267 8.81 4.62 1.71
C ALA A 267 9.52 3.43 2.38
N TYR A 268 10.83 3.54 2.64
CA TYR A 268 11.66 2.49 3.23
C TYR A 268 12.04 2.75 4.70
N LEU A 269 11.43 3.74 5.38
CA LEU A 269 11.70 4.02 6.80
C LEU A 269 11.18 2.93 7.73
N ASN A 270 12.08 2.11 8.25
CA ASN A 270 11.73 1.05 9.19
C ASN A 270 11.02 1.58 10.45
N ASN A 271 9.93 0.93 10.83
CA ASN A 271 9.10 1.24 12.01
C ASN A 271 8.34 2.58 11.96
N ALA A 272 8.38 3.32 10.84
CA ALA A 272 7.54 4.48 10.61
C ALA A 272 6.21 4.11 9.93
N ASP A 273 5.26 5.03 9.92
CA ASP A 273 4.04 4.95 9.10
C ASP A 273 4.36 5.34 7.65
N THR A 274 5.03 4.43 6.93
CA THR A 274 5.72 4.75 5.66
C THR A 274 4.79 5.08 4.51
N ASP A 275 3.61 4.45 4.42
CA ASP A 275 2.65 4.71 3.36
C ASP A 275 2.06 6.11 3.47
N THR A 276 1.62 6.51 4.67
CA THR A 276 1.10 7.86 4.92
C THR A 276 2.19 8.91 4.73
N LEU A 277 3.38 8.68 5.31
CA LEU A 277 4.49 9.61 5.21
C LEU A 277 4.95 9.81 3.76
N ALA A 278 5.11 8.72 2.99
CA ALA A 278 5.49 8.80 1.58
C ALA A 278 4.40 9.45 0.73
N SER A 279 3.11 9.18 1.01
CA SER A 279 1.98 9.84 0.32
C SER A 279 1.99 11.36 0.54
N MET A 280 2.16 11.78 1.80
CA MET A 280 2.21 13.20 2.15
C MET A 280 3.45 13.89 1.58
N LEU A 281 4.61 13.25 1.67
CA LEU A 281 5.85 13.75 1.07
C LEU A 281 5.72 13.87 -0.45
N GLY A 282 5.16 12.87 -1.12
CA GLY A 282 4.91 12.87 -2.56
C GLY A 282 3.98 14.01 -2.98
N GLY A 283 2.97 14.33 -2.15
CA GLY A 283 2.11 15.51 -2.36
C GLY A 283 2.88 16.84 -2.32
N LEU A 284 3.74 17.03 -1.31
CA LEU A 284 4.57 18.25 -1.18
C LEU A 284 5.56 18.37 -2.34
N LEU A 285 6.31 17.31 -2.63
CA LEU A 285 7.28 17.31 -3.74
C LEU A 285 6.58 17.47 -5.10
N GLY A 286 5.37 16.91 -5.25
CA GLY A 286 4.50 17.13 -6.41
C GLY A 286 4.06 18.57 -6.60
N MET A 287 3.75 19.29 -5.51
CA MET A 287 3.44 20.73 -5.60
C MET A 287 4.66 21.54 -5.97
N LEU A 288 5.84 21.17 -5.47
CA LEU A 288 7.08 21.90 -5.73
C LEU A 288 7.67 21.66 -7.13
N HIS A 289 7.65 20.41 -7.61
CA HIS A 289 8.34 20.00 -8.86
C HIS A 289 7.40 19.62 -10.00
N GLY A 290 6.09 19.64 -9.78
CA GLY A 290 5.14 19.06 -10.70
C GLY A 290 5.40 17.56 -10.90
N THR A 291 5.25 17.11 -12.15
CA THR A 291 5.42 15.69 -12.50
C THR A 291 6.85 15.32 -12.90
N GLU A 292 7.77 16.28 -12.97
CA GLU A 292 9.10 16.10 -13.60
C GLU A 292 9.97 15.08 -12.87
N PHE A 293 9.80 14.96 -11.55
CA PHE A 293 10.59 14.03 -10.75
C PHE A 293 10.03 12.59 -10.72
N ILE A 294 8.87 12.32 -11.30
CA ILE A 294 8.25 10.99 -11.25
C ILE A 294 9.03 10.04 -12.16
N SER A 295 9.61 8.98 -11.59
CA SER A 295 10.33 7.95 -12.36
C SER A 295 9.39 7.19 -13.29
N VAL A 296 9.87 6.83 -14.49
CA VAL A 296 9.15 5.96 -15.44
C VAL A 296 8.82 4.60 -14.82
N SER A 297 9.64 4.11 -13.88
CA SER A 297 9.36 2.86 -13.18
C SER A 297 8.16 2.93 -12.23
N TRP A 298 7.67 4.13 -11.88
CA TRP A 298 6.58 4.33 -10.93
C TRP A 298 5.20 4.44 -11.60
N VAL A 299 5.14 4.60 -12.92
CA VAL A 299 3.88 4.83 -13.66
C VAL A 299 2.96 3.60 -13.70
N ASN A 300 3.45 2.43 -13.30
CA ASN A 300 2.66 1.20 -13.22
C ASN A 300 1.76 1.12 -11.96
N VAL A 301 1.69 2.20 -11.17
CA VAL A 301 0.80 2.29 -10.01
C VAL A 301 -0.66 2.19 -10.42
N GLN A 302 -1.49 1.59 -9.56
CA GLN A 302 -2.92 1.48 -9.79
C GLN A 302 -3.52 2.87 -10.07
N ASP A 303 -4.34 2.96 -11.12
CA ASP A 303 -5.09 4.15 -11.50
C ASP A 303 -4.22 5.38 -11.84
N TYR A 304 -2.96 5.19 -12.25
CA TYR A 304 -2.06 6.28 -12.66
C TYR A 304 -2.70 7.26 -13.65
N GLU A 305 -3.31 6.76 -14.73
CA GLU A 305 -3.97 7.60 -15.73
C GLU A 305 -5.17 8.39 -15.17
N TYR A 306 -5.94 7.77 -14.27
CA TYR A 306 -7.03 8.46 -13.57
C TYR A 306 -6.50 9.55 -12.65
N LEU A 307 -5.46 9.26 -11.85
CA LEU A 307 -4.84 10.21 -10.92
C LEU A 307 -4.24 11.42 -11.67
N LYS A 308 -3.62 11.18 -12.83
CA LYS A 308 -3.11 12.24 -13.71
C LYS A 308 -4.22 13.17 -14.18
N GLN A 309 -5.40 12.64 -14.49
CA GLN A 309 -6.55 13.45 -14.91
C GLN A 309 -7.27 14.11 -13.73
N PHE A 310 -7.24 13.49 -12.55
CA PHE A 310 -7.95 13.93 -11.35
C PHE A 310 -7.61 15.35 -10.94
N ALA A 311 -6.34 15.75 -11.05
CA ALA A 311 -5.89 17.12 -10.74
C ALA A 311 -6.58 18.21 -11.60
N TYR A 312 -7.11 17.82 -12.77
CA TYR A 312 -7.79 18.72 -13.71
C TYR A 312 -9.31 18.63 -13.61
N PHE A 313 -9.85 17.73 -12.79
CA PHE A 313 -11.30 17.61 -12.64
C PHE A 313 -11.86 18.84 -11.94
N LYS A 314 -12.83 19.49 -12.60
CA LYS A 314 -13.59 20.55 -11.96
C LYS A 314 -14.66 19.92 -11.08
N PRO A 315 -14.86 20.43 -9.85
CA PRO A 315 -15.95 19.97 -9.02
C PRO A 315 -17.28 20.32 -9.69
N GLU A 316 -17.93 19.34 -10.28
CA GLU A 316 -19.30 19.49 -10.75
C GLU A 316 -20.23 19.44 -9.54
N LYS A 317 -21.07 20.47 -9.38
CA LYS A 317 -22.25 20.41 -8.51
C LYS A 317 -23.27 19.45 -9.12
N ARG A 318 -22.98 18.15 -9.09
CA ARG A 318 -23.98 17.12 -9.38
C ARG A 318 -24.97 17.14 -8.21
N GLY A 319 -26.27 17.11 -8.54
CA GLY A 319 -27.35 17.36 -7.59
C GLY A 319 -27.21 16.58 -6.29
N ILE A 320 -27.85 17.10 -5.23
CA ILE A 320 -28.01 16.43 -3.93
C ILE A 320 -28.28 14.94 -4.20
N ILE A 321 -27.62 14.04 -3.47
CA ILE A 321 -27.87 12.59 -3.53
C ILE A 321 -29.38 12.39 -3.27
N ASN A 322 -30.17 12.34 -4.35
CA ASN A 322 -31.63 12.35 -4.25
C ASN A 322 -32.15 11.01 -3.73
N ASN A 323 -31.34 9.95 -3.82
CA ASN A 323 -31.69 8.61 -3.38
C ASN A 323 -30.47 7.88 -2.81
N ILE A 324 -30.44 7.72 -1.49
CA ILE A 324 -29.37 7.04 -0.75
C ILE A 324 -29.22 5.54 -1.11
N LYS A 325 -30.20 4.98 -1.83
CA LYS A 325 -30.18 3.58 -2.30
C LYS A 325 -29.21 3.35 -3.47
N ASP A 326 -28.83 4.39 -4.20
CA ASP A 326 -27.96 4.31 -5.38
C ASP A 326 -26.47 4.50 -5.05
N VAL A 327 -26.12 4.46 -3.78
CA VAL A 327 -24.74 4.64 -3.31
C VAL A 327 -24.05 3.30 -3.12
N LEU A 328 -22.72 3.28 -3.25
CA LEU A 328 -21.91 2.10 -3.01
C LEU A 328 -22.05 1.64 -1.54
N ASP A 329 -22.95 0.68 -1.30
CA ASP A 329 -23.26 0.17 0.03
C ASP A 329 -23.23 -1.35 0.04
N TYR A 330 -22.06 -1.91 0.40
CA TYR A 330 -21.89 -3.35 0.50
C TYR A 330 -22.79 -4.00 1.58
N LYS A 331 -23.27 -3.24 2.57
CA LYS A 331 -24.19 -3.73 3.61
C LYS A 331 -25.63 -3.86 3.10
N ASN A 332 -26.00 -3.15 2.03
CA ASN A 332 -27.32 -3.27 1.44
C ASN A 332 -27.46 -4.64 0.75
N PRO A 333 -28.38 -5.53 1.19
CA PRO A 333 -28.50 -6.87 0.64
C PRO A 333 -28.85 -6.88 -0.86
N ALA A 334 -29.64 -5.92 -1.33
CA ALA A 334 -30.02 -5.79 -2.73
C ALA A 334 -28.81 -5.40 -3.59
N PHE A 335 -28.03 -4.42 -3.15
CA PHE A 335 -26.80 -4.00 -3.83
C PHE A 335 -25.75 -5.13 -3.85
N ASN A 336 -25.56 -5.81 -2.71
CA ASN A 336 -24.65 -6.94 -2.57
C ASN A 336 -25.05 -8.11 -3.49
N SER A 337 -26.35 -8.45 -3.54
CA SER A 337 -26.88 -9.47 -4.44
C SER A 337 -26.67 -9.11 -5.91
N LYS A 338 -26.90 -7.84 -6.29
CA LYS A 338 -26.63 -7.35 -7.64
C LYS A 338 -25.15 -7.50 -8.00
N LEU A 339 -24.23 -7.04 -7.15
CA LEU A 339 -22.78 -7.19 -7.36
C LEU A 339 -22.36 -8.64 -7.57
N LYS A 340 -22.92 -9.57 -6.79
CA LYS A 340 -22.63 -11.00 -6.89
C LYS A 340 -23.06 -11.61 -8.22
N GLN A 341 -24.17 -11.16 -8.79
CA GLN A 341 -24.72 -11.67 -10.05
C GLN A 341 -24.06 -11.05 -11.29
N MET A 342 -23.33 -9.93 -11.14
CA MET A 342 -22.68 -9.26 -12.27
C MET A 342 -21.67 -10.16 -12.98
N LYS A 343 -21.62 -9.99 -14.30
CA LYS A 343 -20.67 -10.57 -15.25
C LYS A 343 -19.81 -9.46 -15.88
N PRO A 344 -18.59 -9.79 -16.37
CA PRO A 344 -17.78 -8.81 -17.08
C PRO A 344 -18.57 -8.13 -18.22
N GLY A 345 -18.56 -6.80 -18.26
CA GLY A 345 -19.36 -5.98 -19.16
C GLY A 345 -20.59 -5.33 -18.50
N ASP A 346 -21.10 -5.91 -17.40
CA ASP A 346 -22.24 -5.34 -16.69
C ASP A 346 -21.88 -4.01 -15.99
N SER A 347 -22.85 -3.09 -15.92
CA SER A 347 -22.69 -1.82 -15.21
C SER A 347 -23.68 -1.69 -14.05
N ILE A 348 -23.26 -0.96 -13.02
CA ILE A 348 -24.09 -0.58 -11.86
C ILE A 348 -23.88 0.90 -11.57
N VAL A 349 -24.96 1.59 -11.17
CA VAL A 349 -24.84 2.94 -10.60
C VAL A 349 -24.53 2.81 -9.11
N ALA A 350 -23.43 3.39 -8.69
CA ALA A 350 -22.94 3.40 -7.34
C ALA A 350 -22.25 4.74 -7.06
N LEU A 351 -22.97 5.66 -6.42
CA LEU A 351 -22.40 6.93 -5.97
C LEU A 351 -21.24 6.69 -4.95
N PRO A 352 -20.30 7.63 -4.82
CA PRO A 352 -20.11 8.82 -5.64
C PRO A 352 -19.53 8.54 -7.04
N PHE A 353 -19.21 7.29 -7.36
CA PHE A 353 -18.51 6.86 -8.58
C PHE A 353 -19.40 6.75 -9.83
N ASN A 354 -20.68 7.12 -9.72
CA ASN A 354 -21.68 7.03 -10.79
C ASN A 354 -21.72 5.63 -11.41
N LYS A 355 -21.48 5.49 -12.71
CA LYS A 355 -21.53 4.21 -13.40
C LYS A 355 -20.21 3.46 -13.24
N LEU A 356 -20.29 2.31 -12.59
CA LEU A 356 -19.21 1.35 -12.45
C LEU A 356 -19.43 0.17 -13.40
N THR A 357 -18.44 -0.15 -14.22
CA THR A 357 -18.48 -1.30 -15.12
C THR A 357 -17.57 -2.41 -14.60
N LEU A 358 -18.10 -3.64 -14.51
CA LEU A 358 -17.31 -4.80 -14.11
C LEU A 358 -16.38 -5.19 -15.27
N LYS A 359 -15.07 -5.04 -15.08
CA LYS A 359 -14.06 -5.43 -16.06
C LYS A 359 -13.58 -6.86 -15.84
N GLU A 360 -13.43 -7.27 -14.59
CA GLU A 360 -12.92 -8.58 -14.23
C GLU A 360 -13.65 -9.16 -13.03
N LYS A 361 -13.97 -10.45 -13.09
CA LYS A 361 -14.48 -11.24 -11.97
C LYS A 361 -13.60 -12.46 -11.80
N ARG A 362 -12.73 -12.42 -10.80
CA ARG A 362 -11.75 -13.47 -10.53
C ARG A 362 -12.19 -14.31 -9.33
N GLY A 363 -12.30 -15.62 -9.51
CA GLY A 363 -12.49 -16.54 -8.40
C GLY A 363 -11.24 -16.62 -7.52
N ASN A 364 -11.40 -16.59 -6.21
CA ASN A 364 -10.32 -16.76 -5.23
C ASN A 364 -10.38 -18.17 -4.64
N LYS A 365 -9.21 -18.76 -4.39
CA LYS A 365 -9.12 -20.01 -3.62
C LYS A 365 -9.57 -19.76 -2.19
N THR A 366 -10.37 -20.67 -1.64
CA THR A 366 -10.89 -20.57 -0.28
C THR A 366 -10.46 -21.78 0.54
N HIS A 367 -9.97 -21.53 1.75
CA HIS A 367 -9.67 -22.61 2.73
C HIS A 367 -10.90 -23.11 3.49
N VAL A 368 -12.06 -22.50 3.25
CA VAL A 368 -13.33 -22.88 3.88
C VAL A 368 -14.16 -23.65 2.87
N ASN A 369 -14.48 -24.91 3.19
CA ASN A 369 -15.35 -25.74 2.36
C ASN A 369 -16.72 -25.09 2.18
N GLY A 370 -17.18 -25.00 0.93
CA GLY A 370 -18.44 -24.38 0.59
C GLY A 370 -18.44 -22.85 0.67
N ALA A 371 -17.28 -22.19 0.68
CA ALA A 371 -17.21 -20.74 0.45
C ALA A 371 -16.87 -20.45 -1.01
N VAL A 372 -17.58 -19.52 -1.63
CA VAL A 372 -17.24 -19.00 -2.95
C VAL A 372 -16.88 -17.52 -2.78
N VAL A 373 -15.65 -17.16 -3.14
CA VAL A 373 -15.14 -15.79 -3.01
C VAL A 373 -14.70 -15.28 -4.37
N HIS A 374 -15.23 -14.14 -4.78
CA HIS A 374 -14.82 -13.47 -6.02
C HIS A 374 -14.17 -12.12 -5.70
N THR A 375 -13.14 -11.75 -6.45
CA THR A 375 -12.65 -10.38 -6.55
C THR A 375 -13.26 -9.76 -7.81
N LEU A 376 -14.01 -8.69 -7.64
CA LEU A 376 -14.58 -7.88 -8.71
C LEU A 376 -13.69 -6.66 -8.92
N ARG A 377 -13.26 -6.43 -10.16
CA ARG A 377 -12.64 -5.17 -10.59
C ARG A 377 -13.69 -4.34 -11.33
N LEU A 378 -14.24 -3.36 -10.65
CA LEU A 378 -15.13 -2.36 -11.20
C LEU A 378 -14.31 -1.16 -11.66
N VAL A 379 -14.66 -0.53 -12.78
CA VAL A 379 -14.00 0.67 -13.28
C VAL A 379 -15.04 1.75 -13.54
N SER A 380 -14.82 2.96 -13.01
CA SER A 380 -15.69 4.12 -13.23
C SER A 380 -15.56 4.66 -14.66
N GLU A 381 -16.47 5.54 -15.06
CA GLU A 381 -16.38 6.21 -16.38
C GLU A 381 -15.13 7.08 -16.50
N GLU A 382 -14.69 7.65 -15.38
CA GLU A 382 -13.46 8.43 -15.27
C GLU A 382 -12.19 7.57 -15.25
N GLY A 383 -12.32 6.23 -15.15
CA GLY A 383 -11.19 5.30 -15.22
C GLY A 383 -10.64 4.83 -13.87
N GLN A 384 -11.26 5.19 -12.75
CA GLN A 384 -10.85 4.72 -11.42
C GLN A 384 -11.21 3.24 -11.24
N SER A 385 -10.25 2.41 -10.81
CA SER A 385 -10.48 1.01 -10.47
C SER A 385 -10.90 0.84 -9.01
N ILE A 386 -11.97 0.07 -8.79
CA ILE A 386 -12.49 -0.29 -7.47
C ILE A 386 -12.52 -1.81 -7.36
N PHE A 387 -11.82 -2.34 -6.36
CA PHE A 387 -11.77 -3.78 -6.09
C PHE A 387 -12.70 -4.15 -4.94
N ILE A 388 -13.67 -5.02 -5.21
CA ILE A 388 -14.63 -5.51 -4.21
C ILE A 388 -14.53 -7.03 -4.09
N LYS A 389 -14.39 -7.54 -2.88
CA LYS A 389 -14.48 -8.98 -2.61
C LYS A 389 -15.89 -9.36 -2.19
N THR A 390 -16.50 -10.29 -2.92
CA THR A 390 -17.82 -10.85 -2.58
C THR A 390 -17.67 -12.24 -1.96
N PHE A 391 -18.60 -12.58 -1.06
CA PHE A 391 -18.60 -13.83 -0.31
C PHE A 391 -19.96 -14.51 -0.40
N GLU A 392 -19.96 -15.78 -0.80
CA GLU A 392 -21.15 -16.63 -0.91
C GLU A 392 -20.90 -17.97 -0.20
N LYS A 393 -21.95 -18.54 0.38
CA LYS A 393 -21.95 -19.95 0.79
C LYS A 393 -22.45 -20.76 -0.40
N ALA A 394 -21.70 -21.77 -0.82
CA ALA A 394 -22.14 -22.74 -1.79
C ALA A 394 -23.43 -23.38 -1.28
N THR A 395 -24.49 -23.29 -2.07
CA THR A 395 -25.73 -24.02 -1.81
C THR A 395 -25.45 -25.51 -1.98
N GLU A 396 -25.73 -26.30 -0.94
CA GLU A 396 -25.80 -27.76 -1.06
C GLU A 396 -26.85 -28.10 -2.12
N THR A 397 -26.42 -28.50 -3.31
CA THR A 397 -27.29 -29.15 -4.27
C THR A 397 -27.70 -30.50 -3.68
N LYS A 398 -28.90 -30.57 -3.08
CA LYS A 398 -29.60 -31.83 -2.85
C LYS A 398 -29.81 -32.50 -4.20
N GLN A 399 -29.03 -33.55 -4.49
CA GLN A 399 -29.34 -34.44 -5.60
C GLN A 399 -30.67 -35.17 -5.31
N PRO A 400 -31.59 -35.28 -6.27
CA PRO A 400 -32.74 -36.17 -6.15
C PRO A 400 -32.25 -37.62 -6.20
N GLN A 401 -32.68 -38.44 -5.24
CA GLN A 401 -32.53 -39.88 -5.28
C GLN A 401 -33.37 -40.46 -6.45
N GLY A 402 -32.74 -41.27 -7.30
CA GLY A 402 -33.40 -41.99 -8.38
C GLY A 402 -32.57 -43.19 -8.81
N SER A 403 -33.17 -44.36 -8.65
CA SER A 403 -32.64 -45.72 -8.78
C SER A 403 -32.15 -46.14 -10.18
N THR A 404 -31.02 -46.86 -10.19
CA THR A 404 -30.50 -47.86 -11.15
C THR A 404 -31.31 -48.21 -12.40
N SER A 405 -30.68 -48.15 -13.59
CA SER A 405 -30.09 -49.32 -14.30
C SER A 405 -29.80 -49.05 -15.78
N GLY A 406 -28.62 -49.49 -16.26
CA GLY A 406 -28.48 -50.11 -17.59
C GLY A 406 -27.77 -49.36 -18.73
N HIS A 407 -26.55 -49.86 -19.02
CA HIS A 407 -25.90 -50.01 -20.35
C HIS A 407 -25.21 -48.81 -21.03
N GLY A 408 -23.88 -48.78 -20.90
CA GLY A 408 -22.96 -48.21 -21.89
C GLY A 408 -21.71 -49.10 -22.01
N ILE A 409 -21.44 -49.61 -23.21
CA ILE A 409 -20.24 -50.40 -23.55
C ILE A 409 -19.33 -49.56 -24.46
N LEU A 410 -18.06 -49.44 -23.99
CA LEU A 410 -16.76 -49.24 -24.67
C LEU A 410 -16.55 -47.99 -25.56
N PHE A 411 -15.41 -47.30 -25.52
CA PHE A 411 -14.01 -47.77 -25.54
C PHE A 411 -13.09 -46.88 -24.65
N SER A 412 -12.27 -47.46 -23.75
CA SER A 412 -10.80 -47.73 -23.86
C SER A 412 -9.93 -46.46 -23.89
N ASN A 413 -8.86 -46.27 -23.11
CA ASN A 413 -7.93 -47.21 -22.48
C ASN A 413 -7.18 -46.53 -21.31
N LYS A 414 -7.16 -47.24 -20.17
CA LYS A 414 -6.01 -47.55 -19.29
C LYS A 414 -5.06 -46.43 -18.85
N ASP A 415 -5.33 -45.89 -17.66
CA ASP A 415 -4.32 -45.84 -16.59
C ASP A 415 -4.25 -47.22 -15.90
N PRO A 416 -3.07 -47.81 -15.66
CA PRO A 416 -2.94 -48.86 -14.67
C PRO A 416 -2.02 -48.45 -13.51
N ASN A 417 -2.63 -48.50 -12.33
CA ASN A 417 -2.06 -48.97 -11.07
C ASN A 417 -1.00 -48.11 -10.38
N ILE A 418 -1.52 -47.34 -9.42
CA ILE A 418 -0.96 -47.19 -8.08
C ILE A 418 -0.53 -48.58 -7.55
N ARG A 419 0.76 -48.75 -7.30
CA ARG A 419 1.26 -49.73 -6.34
C ARG A 419 1.86 -49.00 -5.16
N ASP A 420 1.37 -49.39 -3.99
CA ASP A 420 1.98 -49.19 -2.69
C ASP A 420 3.48 -49.48 -2.72
N LEU A 421 4.28 -48.50 -2.31
CA LEU A 421 5.63 -48.70 -1.82
C LEU A 421 5.81 -47.83 -0.58
N SER A 422 5.66 -48.49 0.56
CA SER A 422 6.20 -48.12 1.86
C SER A 422 7.67 -47.71 1.79
N SER A 423 8.02 -46.67 2.55
CA SER A 423 9.36 -46.35 3.09
C SER A 423 10.58 -46.61 2.19
N ASP A 424 11.12 -45.58 1.52
CA ASP A 424 12.47 -45.04 1.81
C ASP A 424 12.89 -43.89 0.85
N SER A 425 13.71 -42.98 1.37
CA SER A 425 14.48 -41.91 0.69
C SER A 425 13.74 -40.68 0.11
N ARG A 426 13.91 -39.53 0.80
CA ARG A 426 13.63 -38.19 0.25
C ARG A 426 14.55 -37.94 -0.95
N ARG A 427 14.01 -37.81 -2.16
CA ARG A 427 14.73 -37.15 -3.26
C ARG A 427 14.64 -35.64 -3.06
N VAL A 428 15.61 -35.09 -2.34
CA VAL A 428 15.86 -33.64 -2.31
C VAL A 428 16.30 -33.25 -3.73
N ALA A 429 15.52 -32.42 -4.41
CA ALA A 429 15.95 -31.80 -5.66
C ALA A 429 17.19 -30.95 -5.34
N LYS A 430 18.36 -31.35 -5.83
CA LYS A 430 19.58 -30.53 -5.70
C LYS A 430 19.43 -29.33 -6.64
N PRO A 431 19.56 -28.08 -6.16
CA PRO A 431 19.55 -26.92 -7.02
C PRO A 431 20.72 -27.00 -8.02
N VAL A 432 20.43 -26.65 -9.28
CA VAL A 432 21.40 -26.66 -10.38
C VAL A 432 22.54 -25.66 -10.13
N LEU A 433 22.24 -24.54 -9.48
CA LEU A 433 23.19 -23.52 -9.03
C LEU A 433 22.95 -23.21 -7.55
N ASP A 434 23.91 -23.55 -6.69
CA ASP A 434 23.90 -23.15 -5.27
C ASP A 434 24.88 -22.01 -5.01
N ALA A 435 24.87 -21.47 -3.79
CA ALA A 435 25.71 -20.33 -3.41
C ALA A 435 27.22 -20.58 -3.61
N ASN A 436 27.68 -21.83 -3.50
CA ASN A 436 29.09 -22.17 -3.74
C ASN A 436 29.41 -22.21 -5.23
N LYS A 437 28.49 -22.72 -6.05
CA LYS A 437 28.60 -22.67 -7.52
C LYS A 437 28.59 -21.23 -8.02
N VAL A 438 27.72 -20.37 -7.49
CA VAL A 438 27.64 -18.95 -7.85
C VAL A 438 28.94 -18.20 -7.50
N ARG A 439 29.51 -18.42 -6.31
CA ARG A 439 30.84 -17.86 -5.97
C ARG A 439 31.95 -18.37 -6.87
N SER A 440 31.89 -19.65 -7.26
CA SER A 440 32.90 -20.25 -8.14
C SER A 440 32.80 -19.69 -9.57
N LEU A 441 31.61 -19.30 -10.02
CA LEU A 441 31.38 -18.68 -11.33
C LEU A 441 31.94 -17.26 -11.43
N ALA A 442 31.99 -16.52 -10.32
CA ALA A 442 32.51 -15.16 -10.28
C ALA A 442 33.99 -15.03 -10.70
N ASN A 443 34.76 -16.13 -10.66
CA ASN A 443 36.20 -16.14 -10.97
C ASN A 443 36.54 -16.82 -12.31
N LEU A 444 35.56 -17.13 -13.15
CA LEU A 444 35.75 -17.96 -14.36
C LEU A 444 35.62 -17.21 -15.68
N LEU A 445 35.19 -15.95 -15.65
CA LEU A 445 34.93 -15.14 -16.84
C LEU A 445 36.02 -14.06 -17.00
N PRO A 446 36.24 -13.54 -18.22
CA PRO A 446 37.26 -12.53 -18.47
C PRO A 446 37.07 -11.31 -17.55
N GLU A 447 38.15 -10.81 -16.93
CA GLU A 447 38.09 -9.69 -15.97
C GLU A 447 37.49 -8.39 -16.55
N SER A 448 37.51 -8.25 -17.88
CA SER A 448 36.94 -7.12 -18.60
C SER A 448 35.44 -7.23 -18.89
N MET A 449 34.77 -8.33 -18.50
CA MET A 449 33.34 -8.55 -18.74
C MET A 449 32.49 -7.90 -17.63
N PRO A 450 31.51 -7.03 -17.95
CA PRO A 450 30.58 -6.47 -16.97
C PRO A 450 29.77 -7.54 -16.21
N SER A 451 29.49 -7.31 -14.93
CA SER A 451 28.88 -8.29 -14.02
C SER A 451 27.48 -8.75 -14.43
N ASP A 452 26.71 -7.89 -15.10
CA ASP A 452 25.40 -8.20 -15.67
C ASP A 452 25.52 -9.14 -16.87
N GLN A 453 26.52 -8.91 -17.74
CA GLN A 453 26.79 -9.76 -18.90
C GLN A 453 27.26 -11.17 -18.51
N CYS A 454 27.95 -11.30 -17.38
CA CYS A 454 28.28 -12.60 -16.79
C CYS A 454 27.04 -13.45 -16.49
N LEU A 455 25.98 -12.83 -15.97
CA LEU A 455 24.72 -13.53 -15.64
C LEU A 455 23.95 -13.93 -16.89
N PHE A 456 23.91 -13.06 -17.91
CA PHE A 456 23.30 -13.39 -19.19
C PHE A 456 24.04 -14.51 -19.92
N PHE A 457 25.37 -14.53 -19.86
CA PHE A 457 26.17 -15.62 -20.42
C PHE A 457 25.87 -16.98 -19.76
N ILE A 458 25.79 -17.02 -18.43
CA ILE A 458 25.44 -18.24 -17.69
C ILE A 458 24.01 -18.68 -18.01
N SER A 459 23.07 -17.74 -18.12
CA SER A 459 21.68 -18.00 -18.50
C SER A 459 21.57 -18.64 -19.88
N ASP A 460 22.33 -18.14 -20.86
CA ASP A 460 22.34 -18.70 -22.23
C ASP A 460 22.92 -20.13 -22.26
N ILE A 461 23.94 -20.43 -21.46
CA ILE A 461 24.47 -21.79 -21.30
C ILE A 461 23.42 -22.75 -20.71
N LEU A 462 22.66 -22.30 -19.70
CA LEU A 462 21.59 -23.08 -19.09
C LEU A 462 20.44 -23.33 -20.08
N ALA A 463 20.07 -22.30 -20.86
CA ALA A 463 19.04 -22.44 -21.90
C ALA A 463 19.44 -23.49 -22.96
N GLU A 464 20.70 -23.54 -23.35
CA GLU A 464 21.20 -24.57 -24.27
C GLU A 464 21.25 -25.98 -23.64
N LEU A 465 21.51 -26.07 -22.33
CA LEU A 465 21.40 -27.34 -21.60
C LEU A 465 19.96 -27.84 -21.53
N GLU A 466 19.00 -26.95 -21.30
CA GLU A 466 17.56 -27.27 -21.23
C GLU A 466 16.98 -27.66 -22.58
N ARG A 467 17.50 -27.07 -23.67
CA ARG A 467 17.17 -27.47 -25.05
C ARG A 467 17.64 -28.88 -25.39
N SER A 468 18.70 -29.37 -24.74
CA SER A 468 19.22 -30.72 -24.95
C SER A 468 18.47 -31.73 -24.09
N VAL A 469 17.77 -32.67 -24.73
CA VAL A 469 17.12 -33.81 -24.05
C VAL A 469 18.13 -34.67 -23.26
N THR A 470 19.42 -34.60 -23.60
CA THR A 470 20.49 -35.35 -22.95
C THR A 470 21.16 -34.60 -21.79
N GLY A 471 20.79 -33.35 -21.55
CA GLY A 471 21.42 -32.50 -20.53
C GLY A 471 22.88 -32.15 -20.84
N LYS A 472 23.27 -32.17 -22.12
CA LYS A 472 24.60 -31.79 -22.62
C LYS A 472 24.47 -30.89 -23.83
N ILE A 473 25.26 -29.82 -23.90
CA ILE A 473 25.31 -28.96 -25.08
C ILE A 473 25.97 -29.74 -26.24
N ASN A 474 25.27 -29.84 -27.37
CA ASN A 474 25.80 -30.48 -28.59
C ASN A 474 26.71 -29.53 -29.38
N GLU A 475 27.40 -30.01 -30.42
CA GLU A 475 28.35 -29.16 -31.17
C GLU A 475 27.70 -27.92 -31.79
N GLU A 476 26.45 -28.02 -32.27
CA GLU A 476 25.70 -26.88 -32.79
C GLU A 476 25.43 -25.82 -31.70
N GLY A 477 25.01 -26.22 -30.51
CA GLY A 477 24.81 -25.30 -29.38
C GLY A 477 26.10 -24.62 -28.92
N PHE A 478 27.24 -25.33 -28.97
CA PHE A 478 28.55 -24.72 -28.71
C PHE A 478 28.91 -23.65 -29.75
N VAL A 479 28.64 -23.89 -31.02
CA VAL A 479 28.89 -22.90 -32.08
C VAL A 479 28.02 -21.65 -31.89
N VAL A 480 26.74 -21.83 -31.55
CA VAL A 480 25.82 -20.71 -31.27
C VAL A 480 26.30 -19.85 -30.11
N LEU A 481 26.71 -20.49 -29.00
CA LEU A 481 27.19 -19.76 -27.82
C LEU A 481 28.50 -19.01 -28.10
N LEU A 482 29.42 -19.62 -28.85
CA LEU A 482 30.69 -18.98 -29.21
C LEU A 482 30.53 -17.82 -30.18
N ASP A 483 29.57 -17.89 -31.09
CA ASP A 483 29.27 -16.79 -32.01
C ASP A 483 28.62 -15.62 -31.27
N ARG A 484 27.62 -15.92 -30.42
CA ARG A 484 26.88 -14.91 -29.64
C ARG A 484 27.75 -14.13 -28.65
N TRP A 485 28.73 -14.78 -28.05
CA TRP A 485 29.58 -14.19 -27.01
C TRP A 485 30.99 -13.85 -27.48
N ARG A 486 31.22 -13.83 -28.81
CA ARG A 486 32.53 -13.54 -29.42
C ARG A 486 33.10 -12.19 -29.00
N GLU A 487 32.26 -11.17 -28.89
CA GLU A 487 32.66 -9.79 -28.56
C GLU A 487 33.28 -9.66 -27.15
N HIS A 488 33.01 -10.62 -26.27
CA HIS A 488 33.56 -10.66 -24.92
C HIS A 488 34.72 -11.66 -24.77
N ASN A 489 35.35 -12.08 -25.88
CA ASN A 489 36.48 -13.02 -25.91
C ASN A 489 36.18 -14.36 -25.21
N ILE A 490 34.91 -14.79 -25.21
CA ILE A 490 34.51 -16.09 -24.69
C ILE A 490 35.01 -17.18 -25.64
N THR A 491 35.52 -18.26 -25.05
CA THR A 491 36.09 -19.40 -25.78
C THR A 491 35.45 -20.68 -25.30
N LYS A 492 35.65 -21.78 -26.04
CA LYS A 492 35.09 -23.08 -25.67
C LYS A 492 35.51 -23.52 -24.27
N TRP A 493 36.75 -23.17 -23.89
CA TRP A 493 37.28 -23.39 -22.55
C TRP A 493 36.46 -22.71 -21.44
N HIS A 494 36.00 -21.47 -21.66
CA HIS A 494 35.16 -20.75 -20.69
C HIS A 494 33.79 -21.42 -20.50
N ILE A 495 33.15 -21.83 -21.60
CA ILE A 495 31.86 -22.54 -21.56
C ILE A 495 32.01 -23.88 -20.82
N GLU A 496 33.05 -24.65 -21.12
CA GLU A 496 33.32 -25.93 -20.46
C GLU A 496 33.60 -25.77 -18.96
N ARG A 497 34.25 -24.68 -18.55
CA ARG A 497 34.51 -24.36 -17.14
C ARG A 497 33.23 -24.03 -16.38
N VAL A 498 32.33 -23.24 -16.98
CA VAL A 498 31.01 -22.92 -16.42
C VAL A 498 30.17 -24.19 -16.28
N LEU A 499 30.13 -25.03 -17.33
CA LEU A 499 29.44 -26.32 -17.29
C LEU A 499 30.01 -27.24 -16.21
N LYS A 500 31.33 -27.28 -16.03
CA LYS A 500 31.97 -28.09 -14.99
C LYS A 500 31.55 -27.66 -13.59
N VAL A 501 31.38 -26.36 -13.35
CA VAL A 501 30.86 -25.84 -12.07
C VAL A 501 29.39 -26.21 -11.90
N ILE A 502 28.56 -26.01 -12.92
CA ILE A 502 27.13 -26.35 -12.88
C ILE A 502 26.91 -27.83 -12.51
N PHE A 503 27.69 -28.73 -13.11
CA PHE A 503 27.50 -30.17 -12.94
C PHE A 503 28.23 -30.82 -11.76
N ASN A 504 29.41 -30.33 -11.37
CA ASN A 504 30.29 -31.06 -10.42
C ASN A 504 30.51 -30.38 -9.08
N TYR A 505 30.15 -29.11 -8.92
CA TYR A 505 30.17 -28.44 -7.62
C TYR A 505 28.77 -28.39 -7.03
#